data_AF-A0A953NNP9-F1
#
_entry.id   AF-A0A953NNP9-F1
#
_cell.length_a   1.000
_cell.length_b   1.000
_cell.length_c   1.000
_cell.angle_alpha   90.00
_cell.angle_beta   90.00
_cell.angle_gamma   90.00
#
_symmetry.space_group_name_H-M   'P 1'
#
loop_
_entity.id
_entity.type
_entity.pdbx_description
1 polymer ?
#
loop_
_entity_poly.entity_id
_entity_poly.type
_entity_poly.pdbx_seq_one_letter_code
_entity_poly.pdbx_strand_id
1 'polypeptide(L)'
;MKQTEEDRRFATRFAEALQPHISRERENGKTLAEIASSLGVTAAGLQKQLSGGTPSIRTIALAYAIYGVSVPYENVEIGRTVSAKRKKRQGEAFEQQLFLPFEITAPPRSGRMSLKLVPMSVRRYQLQVTVGLSR
;
A
#
# COMPACT_ATOMS: atom_id res chain seq x y z
N MET A 1 10.34 7.72 14.16
CA MET A 1 10.16 6.31 14.57
C MET A 1 11.23 5.47 13.89
N LYS A 2 11.81 4.50 14.59
CA LYS A 2 12.77 3.54 13.98
C LYS A 2 11.97 2.51 13.18
N GLN A 3 12.49 2.12 12.01
CA GLN A 3 11.90 1.07 11.17
C GLN A 3 11.91 -0.27 11.91
N THR A 4 10.77 -0.96 11.93
CA THR A 4 10.65 -2.28 12.56
C THR A 4 11.23 -3.39 11.67
N GLU A 5 11.42 -4.60 12.21
CA GLU A 5 11.80 -5.75 11.38
C GLU A 5 10.70 -6.14 10.39
N GLU A 6 9.44 -5.97 10.78
CA GLU A 6 8.27 -6.21 9.93
C GLU A 6 8.26 -5.25 8.73
N ASP A 7 8.54 -3.96 8.95
CA ASP A 7 8.69 -2.97 7.88
C ASP A 7 9.81 -3.34 6.90
N ARG A 8 10.90 -3.93 7.38
CA ARG A 8 12.01 -4.38 6.54
C ARG A 8 11.60 -5.59 5.71
N ARG A 9 10.98 -6.59 6.33
CA ARG A 9 10.50 -7.80 5.62
C ARG A 9 9.45 -7.42 4.57
N PHE A 10 8.52 -6.53 4.90
CA PHE A 10 7.56 -5.99 3.94
C PHE A 10 8.25 -5.26 2.79
N ALA A 11 9.19 -4.35 3.07
CA ALA A 11 9.89 -3.61 2.04
C ALA A 11 10.66 -4.51 1.08
N THR A 12 11.32 -5.56 1.60
CA THR A 12 12.00 -6.58 0.79
C THR A 12 11.02 -7.31 -0.12
N ARG A 13 9.92 -7.86 0.43
CA ARG A 13 8.92 -8.58 -0.37
C ARG A 13 8.26 -7.67 -1.42
N PHE A 14 8.01 -6.41 -1.08
CA PHE A 14 7.47 -5.43 -2.02
C PHE A 14 8.46 -5.14 -3.16
N ALA A 15 9.75 -4.98 -2.85
CA ALA A 15 10.79 -4.80 -3.86
C ALA A 15 10.88 -6.01 -4.80
N GLU A 16 10.91 -7.22 -4.25
CA GLU A 16 10.94 -8.48 -5.00
C GLU A 16 9.73 -8.63 -5.93
N ALA A 17 8.53 -8.28 -5.44
CA ALA A 17 7.31 -8.34 -6.24
C ALA A 17 7.26 -7.26 -7.33
N LEU A 18 7.82 -6.07 -7.08
CA LEU A 18 7.80 -4.96 -8.03
C LEU A 18 8.87 -5.11 -9.12
N GLN A 19 10.03 -5.66 -8.80
CA GLN A 19 11.21 -5.73 -9.67
C GLN A 19 10.93 -6.29 -11.08
N PRO A 20 10.19 -7.40 -11.28
CA PRO A 20 9.92 -7.94 -12.62
C PRO A 20 9.12 -6.97 -13.50
N HIS A 21 8.20 -6.21 -12.91
CA HIS A 21 7.41 -5.21 -13.65
C HIS A 21 8.27 -4.04 -14.10
N ILE A 22 9.16 -3.56 -13.22
CA ILE A 22 10.10 -2.48 -13.58
C ILE A 22 11.04 -2.94 -14.69
N SER A 23 11.61 -4.15 -14.59
CA SER A 23 12.48 -4.70 -15.64
C SER A 23 11.75 -4.76 -16.99
N ARG A 24 10.50 -5.25 -17.01
CA ARG A 24 9.70 -5.34 -18.23
C ARG A 24 9.38 -3.97 -18.84
N GLU A 25 9.05 -2.99 -18.01
CA GLU A 25 8.80 -1.61 -18.48
C GLU A 25 10.07 -0.98 -19.07
N ARG A 26 11.24 -1.27 -18.50
CA ARG A 26 12.53 -0.83 -19.05
C ARG A 26 12.87 -1.53 -20.37
N GLU A 27 12.57 -2.82 -20.50
CA GLU A 27 12.71 -3.55 -21.76
C GLU A 27 11.80 -2.97 -22.86
N ASN A 28 10.62 -2.47 -22.49
CA ASN A 28 9.70 -1.76 -23.38
C ASN A 28 10.13 -0.31 -23.68
N GLY A 29 11.33 0.11 -23.26
CA GLY A 29 11.90 1.41 -23.57
C GLY A 29 11.55 2.53 -22.60
N LYS A 30 10.81 2.27 -21.51
CA LYS A 30 10.56 3.31 -20.50
C LYS A 30 11.80 3.55 -19.64
N THR A 31 12.07 4.82 -19.38
CA THR A 31 13.13 5.24 -18.46
C THR A 31 12.72 5.00 -17.00
N LEU A 32 13.71 4.85 -16.12
CA LEU A 32 13.44 4.69 -14.68
C LEU A 32 12.67 5.91 -14.11
N ALA A 33 12.88 7.10 -14.65
CA ALA A 33 12.19 8.32 -14.23
C ALA A 33 10.70 8.30 -14.59
N GLU A 34 10.35 7.82 -15.79
CA GLU A 34 8.95 7.67 -16.22
C GLU A 34 8.22 6.64 -15.37
N ILE A 35 8.87 5.50 -15.10
CA ILE A 35 8.32 4.45 -14.25
C ILE A 35 8.15 4.96 -12.81
N ALA A 36 9.15 5.65 -12.26
CA ALA A 36 9.07 6.25 -10.93
C ALA A 36 7.93 7.28 -10.83
N SER A 37 7.77 8.13 -11.85
CA SER A 37 6.69 9.11 -11.93
C SER A 37 5.31 8.44 -11.87
N SER A 38 5.12 7.32 -12.60
CA SER A 38 3.87 6.55 -12.55
C SER A 38 3.56 5.97 -11.16
N LEU A 39 4.60 5.68 -10.38
CA LEU A 39 4.53 5.19 -9.00
C LEU A 39 4.52 6.33 -7.95
N GLY A 40 4.47 7.59 -8.40
CA GLY A 40 4.41 8.76 -7.54
C GLY A 40 5.68 9.00 -6.73
N VAL A 41 6.84 8.56 -7.22
CA VAL A 41 8.15 8.69 -6.57
C VAL A 41 9.19 9.25 -7.54
N THR A 42 10.32 9.72 -7.01
CA THR A 42 11.48 10.09 -7.84
C THR A 42 12.24 8.84 -8.28
N ALA A 43 13.07 8.95 -9.33
CA ALA A 43 13.91 7.83 -9.78
C ALA A 43 14.80 7.28 -8.65
N ALA A 44 15.41 8.17 -7.86
CA ALA A 44 16.20 7.79 -6.68
C ALA A 44 15.33 7.14 -5.59
N GLY A 45 14.10 7.64 -5.38
CA GLY A 45 13.15 7.06 -4.44
C GLY A 45 12.73 5.64 -4.83
N LEU A 46 12.46 5.41 -6.12
CA LEU A 46 12.17 4.08 -6.66
C LEU A 46 13.38 3.15 -6.51
N GLN A 47 14.59 3.62 -6.84
CA GLN A 47 15.80 2.81 -6.70
C GLN A 47 16.05 2.42 -5.24
N LYS A 48 15.81 3.33 -4.29
CA LYS A 48 15.87 3.05 -2.86
C LYS A 48 14.84 1.98 -2.44
N GLN A 49 13.63 2.02 -3.01
CA GLN A 49 12.60 1.01 -2.72
C GLN A 49 12.98 -0.36 -3.27
N LEU A 50 13.55 -0.42 -4.48
CA LEU A 50 14.05 -1.66 -5.07
C LEU A 50 15.22 -2.27 -4.28
N SER A 51 15.98 -1.45 -3.54
CA SER A 51 17.01 -1.92 -2.61
C SER A 51 16.49 -2.21 -1.19
N GLY A 52 15.17 -2.37 -1.00
CA GLY A 52 14.56 -2.69 0.30
C GLY A 52 14.17 -1.49 1.18
N GLY A 53 14.11 -0.29 0.61
CA GLY A 53 13.57 0.89 1.29
C GLY A 53 12.05 0.84 1.43
N THR A 54 11.52 1.25 2.59
CA THR A 54 10.07 1.22 2.83
C THR A 54 9.31 2.12 1.84
N PRO A 55 8.37 1.57 1.06
CA PRO A 55 7.57 2.36 0.14
C PRO A 55 6.53 3.20 0.88
N SER A 56 6.14 4.33 0.27
CA SER A 56 5.02 5.10 0.80
C SER A 56 3.69 4.37 0.51
N ILE A 57 2.67 4.60 1.33
CA ILE A 57 1.31 4.06 1.09
C ILE A 57 0.82 4.41 -0.32
N ARG A 58 1.10 5.64 -0.78
CA ARG A 58 0.74 6.10 -2.12
C ARG A 58 1.39 5.22 -3.19
N THR A 59 2.67 4.90 -3.01
CA THR A 59 3.43 4.05 -3.93
C THR A 59 2.88 2.63 -3.96
N ILE A 60 2.53 2.06 -2.79
CA ILE A 60 1.91 0.74 -2.69
C ILE A 60 0.59 0.71 -3.46
N ALA A 61 -0.27 1.71 -3.25
CA ALA A 61 -1.55 1.81 -3.95
C ALA A 61 -1.40 1.95 -5.47
N LEU A 62 -0.43 2.74 -5.94
CA LEU A 62 -0.15 2.89 -7.37
C LEU A 62 0.44 1.61 -7.97
N ALA A 63 1.34 0.93 -7.26
CA ALA A 63 1.89 -0.36 -7.70
C ALA A 63 0.80 -1.43 -7.82
N TYR A 64 -0.16 -1.47 -6.90
CA TYR A 64 -1.33 -2.34 -7.01
C TYR A 64 -2.20 -1.98 -8.21
N ALA A 65 -2.55 -0.70 -8.37
CA ALA A 65 -3.44 -0.25 -9.45
C ALA A 65 -2.85 -0.47 -10.85
N ILE A 66 -1.53 -0.28 -11.01
CA ILE A 66 -0.85 -0.37 -12.30
C ILE A 66 -0.41 -1.81 -12.60
N TYR A 67 0.18 -2.49 -11.62
CA TYR A 67 0.86 -3.78 -11.83
C TYR A 67 0.19 -4.96 -11.12
N GLY A 68 -0.81 -4.72 -10.27
CA GLY A 68 -1.43 -5.77 -9.45
C GLY A 68 -0.54 -6.25 -8.31
N VAL A 69 0.52 -5.51 -7.95
CA VAL A 69 1.43 -5.89 -6.86
C VAL A 69 0.71 -5.79 -5.52
N SER A 70 0.50 -6.93 -4.88
CA SER A 70 -0.12 -7.06 -3.57
C SER A 70 0.79 -7.89 -2.66
N VAL A 71 1.37 -7.24 -1.66
CA VAL A 71 2.22 -7.89 -0.66
C VAL A 71 1.53 -7.77 0.70
N PRO A 72 1.30 -8.89 1.42
CA PRO A 72 0.78 -8.82 2.77
C PRO A 72 1.82 -8.24 3.72
N TYR A 73 1.36 -7.35 4.59
CA TYR A 73 2.09 -7.04 5.83
C TYR A 73 1.92 -8.23 6.77
N GLU A 74 2.98 -8.65 7.47
CA GLU A 74 2.95 -9.88 8.28
C GLU A 74 1.79 -9.87 9.29
N ASN A 75 1.23 -11.05 9.56
CA ASN A 75 0.05 -11.29 10.41
C ASN A 75 -1.31 -10.81 9.88
N VAL A 76 -1.38 -10.28 8.65
CA VAL A 76 -2.66 -9.96 7.98
C VAL A 76 -3.03 -11.10 7.02
N GLU A 77 -3.96 -11.98 7.40
CA GLU A 77 -4.56 -12.97 6.50
C GLU A 77 -5.44 -12.28 5.45
N ILE A 78 -4.91 -12.06 4.24
CA ILE A 78 -5.66 -11.51 3.09
C ILE A 78 -6.53 -12.59 2.41
N GLY A 79 -6.48 -13.85 2.90
CA GLY A 79 -7.08 -15.03 2.26
C GLY A 79 -8.60 -15.00 2.05
N ARG A 80 -9.32 -14.01 2.63
CA ARG A 80 -10.77 -13.86 2.42
C ARG A 80 -11.18 -12.65 1.58
N THR A 81 -10.27 -11.77 1.15
CA THR A 81 -10.65 -10.49 0.52
C THR A 81 -10.25 -10.36 -0.95
N VAL A 82 -9.47 -11.29 -1.50
CA VAL A 82 -9.24 -11.37 -2.94
C VAL A 82 -9.97 -12.60 -3.48
N SER A 83 -11.26 -12.44 -3.79
CA SER A 83 -12.01 -13.47 -4.50
C SER A 83 -11.54 -13.51 -5.95
N ALA A 84 -10.47 -14.26 -6.21
CA ALA A 84 -10.04 -14.61 -7.57
C ALA A 84 -10.99 -15.65 -8.20
N LYS A 85 -12.30 -15.43 -8.12
CA LYS A 85 -13.25 -16.10 -9.01
C LYS A 85 -13.59 -15.14 -10.13
N ARG A 86 -12.79 -15.25 -11.19
CA ARG A 86 -13.00 -14.66 -12.52
C ARG A 86 -14.30 -15.19 -13.12
N LYS A 87 -15.46 -14.76 -12.59
CA LYS A 87 -16.76 -14.96 -13.21
C LYS A 87 -17.02 -13.77 -14.13
N LYS A 88 -16.91 -14.05 -15.43
CA LYS A 88 -17.51 -13.33 -16.55
C LYS A 88 -18.94 -12.89 -16.16
N ARG A 89 -19.11 -11.70 -15.59
CA ARG A 89 -20.41 -11.04 -15.48
C ARG A 89 -20.24 -9.56 -15.75
N GLN A 90 -21.03 -9.13 -16.71
CA GLN A 90 -21.18 -7.75 -17.17
C GLN A 90 -21.51 -6.82 -15.99
N GLY A 91 -20.93 -5.63 -15.98
CA GLY A 91 -21.59 -4.45 -15.42
C GLY A 91 -21.29 -4.06 -13.98
N GLU A 92 -20.45 -4.76 -13.22
CA GLU A 92 -20.10 -4.33 -11.86
C GLU A 92 -18.71 -3.70 -11.83
N ALA A 93 -18.65 -2.46 -11.34
CA ALA A 93 -17.39 -1.74 -11.11
C ALA A 93 -16.46 -2.64 -10.28
N PHE A 94 -15.29 -2.94 -10.81
CA PHE A 94 -14.26 -3.66 -10.07
C PHE A 94 -13.89 -2.85 -8.83
N GLU A 95 -14.43 -3.23 -7.67
CA GLU A 95 -14.01 -2.66 -6.40
C GLU A 95 -12.56 -3.09 -6.12
N GLN A 96 -11.62 -2.19 -6.37
CA GLN A 96 -10.24 -2.36 -5.94
C GLN A 96 -10.17 -2.06 -4.44
N GLN A 97 -10.22 -3.11 -3.61
CA GLN A 97 -10.05 -3.01 -2.17
C GLN A 97 -8.58 -3.23 -1.80
N LEU A 98 -7.96 -2.22 -1.19
CA LEU A 98 -6.59 -2.28 -0.65
C LEU A 98 -6.65 -2.20 0.88
N PHE A 99 -6.04 -3.18 1.56
CA PHE A 99 -5.77 -3.07 3.00
C PHE A 99 -4.55 -2.18 3.21
N LEU A 100 -4.71 -1.18 4.07
CA LEU A 100 -3.59 -0.33 4.46
C LEU A 100 -2.66 -1.12 5.39
N PRO A 101 -1.34 -1.16 5.14
CA PRO A 101 -0.41 -2.02 5.86
C PRO A 101 0.05 -1.37 7.17
N PHE A 102 -0.87 -0.85 7.98
CA PHE A 102 -0.53 -0.30 9.29
C PHE A 102 -1.68 -0.48 10.27
N GLU A 103 -1.31 -0.78 11.51
CA GLU A 103 -2.23 -0.79 12.64
C GLU A 103 -2.17 0.57 13.35
N ILE A 104 -3.32 1.04 13.83
CA ILE A 104 -3.39 2.25 14.65
C ILE A 104 -3.65 1.79 16.08
N THR A 105 -2.67 2.01 16.95
CA THR A 105 -2.73 1.61 18.35
C THR A 105 -2.95 2.82 19.24
N ALA A 106 -3.84 2.67 20.24
CA ALA A 106 -4.06 3.70 21.26
C ALA A 106 -3.07 3.52 22.44
N PRO A 107 -2.72 4.60 23.15
CA PRO A 107 -1.92 4.51 24.36
C PRO A 107 -2.53 3.58 25.43
N PRO A 108 -1.73 2.95 26.31
CA PRO A 108 -2.22 1.97 27.29
C PRO A 108 -3.29 2.45 28.28
N ARG A 109 -3.47 3.77 28.47
CA ARG A 109 -4.49 4.39 29.34
C ARG A 109 -5.69 4.94 28.57
N SER A 110 -5.92 4.46 27.36
CA SER A 110 -7.04 4.90 26.54
C SER A 110 -8.27 4.05 26.82
N GLY A 111 -9.39 4.67 27.17
CA GLY A 111 -10.66 3.98 27.43
C GLY A 111 -11.42 3.61 26.17
N ARG A 112 -11.28 4.41 25.10
CA ARG A 112 -11.91 4.11 23.81
C ARG A 112 -11.13 4.74 22.67
N MET A 113 -10.99 3.99 21.59
CA MET A 113 -10.48 4.48 20.32
C MET A 113 -11.61 4.48 19.29
N SER A 114 -11.78 5.59 18.57
CA SER A 114 -12.75 5.73 17.49
C SER A 114 -12.05 6.16 16.21
N LEU A 115 -12.38 5.49 15.11
CA LEU A 115 -11.87 5.80 13.77
C LEU A 115 -13.02 6.33 12.91
N LYS A 116 -12.78 7.43 12.19
CA LYS A 116 -13.74 7.99 11.24
C LYS A 116 -13.04 8.39 9.95
N LEU A 117 -13.58 7.98 8.82
CA LEU A 117 -13.18 8.51 7.52
C LEU A 117 -13.96 9.80 7.27
N VAL A 118 -13.24 10.90 7.06
CA VAL A 118 -13.80 12.23 6.78
C VAL A 118 -13.58 12.54 5.29
N PRO A 119 -14.65 12.68 4.49
CA PRO A 119 -14.50 13.03 3.09
C PRO A 119 -13.97 14.46 2.96
N MET A 120 -12.93 14.64 2.15
CA MET A 120 -12.34 15.95 1.84
C MET A 120 -12.59 16.36 0.39
N SER A 121 -12.68 15.39 -0.52
CA SER A 121 -13.12 15.58 -1.90
C SER A 121 -13.54 14.24 -2.51
N VAL A 122 -13.94 14.25 -3.78
CA VAL A 122 -14.40 13.08 -4.56
C VAL A 122 -13.44 11.88 -4.45
N ARG A 123 -12.13 12.10 -4.29
CA ARG A 123 -11.11 11.03 -4.19
C ARG A 123 -10.17 11.19 -2.99
N ARG A 124 -10.55 11.98 -1.98
CA ARG A 124 -9.70 12.24 -0.82
C ARG A 124 -10.49 12.08 0.46
N TYR A 125 -9.96 11.26 1.34
CA TYR A 125 -10.49 11.03 2.68
C TYR A 125 -9.37 11.24 3.69
N GLN A 126 -9.72 11.82 4.83
CA GLN A 126 -8.84 11.92 5.98
C GLN A 126 -9.27 10.88 7.01
N LEU A 127 -8.31 10.17 7.60
CA LEU A 127 -8.57 9.28 8.72
C LEU A 127 -8.45 10.07 10.02
N GLN A 128 -9.58 10.27 10.70
CA GLN A 128 -9.63 10.89 12.02
C GLN A 128 -9.56 9.80 13.09
N VAL A 129 -8.60 9.94 14.00
CA VAL A 129 -8.44 9.08 15.17
C VAL A 129 -8.81 9.87 16.41
N THR A 130 -9.75 9.37 17.20
CA THR A 130 -10.14 9.95 18.49
C THR A 130 -9.85 8.96 19.59
N VAL A 131 -9.05 9.40 20.56
CA VAL A 131 -8.64 8.59 21.72
C VAL A 131 -9.25 9.22 22.97
N GLY A 132 -10.17 8.51 23.62
CA GLY A 132 -10.66 8.87 24.94
C GLY A 132 -9.68 8.37 26.01
N LEU A 133 -9.23 9.26 26.89
CA LEU A 133 -8.38 8.90 28.02
C LEU A 133 -9.25 8.36 29.16
N SER A 134 -8.89 7.20 29.71
CA SER A 134 -9.41 6.76 31.00
C SER A 134 -8.68 7.51 32.10
N ARG A 135 -9.42 8.09 33.05
CA ARG A 135 -8.84 8.62 34.30
C ARG A 135 -8.45 7.47 35.21
#